data_AF-A0A6N9R7S4-F1
#
_entry.id   AF-A0A6N9R7S4-F1
#
_cell.length_a   1.000
_cell.length_b   1.000
_cell.length_c   1.000
_cell.angle_alpha   90.00
_cell.angle_beta   90.00
_cell.angle_gamma   90.00
#
_symmetry.space_group_name_H-M   'P 1'
#
loop_
_entity.id
_entity.type
_entity.pdbx_description
1 polymer ?
#
loop_
_entity_poly.entity_id
_entity_poly.type
_entity_poly.pdbx_seq_one_letter_code
_entity_poly.pdbx_strand_id
1 'polypeptide(L)' 'ALLDDHPGLVVARAPAARVAALPGGPNAIVVIDPLGNLVLRYAENPDIKGLGRDLTRLLKASRIG' A
#
# COMPACT_ATOMS: atom_id res chain seq x y z
N ALA A 1 -1.46 -9.76 -18.65
CA ALA A 1 -0.80 -10.60 -17.63
C ALA A 1 -1.08 -10.06 -16.24
N LEU A 2 -0.31 -9.09 -15.70
CA LEU A 2 -0.46 -8.67 -14.28
C LEU A 2 -1.89 -8.33 -13.82
N LEU A 3 -2.63 -7.51 -14.57
CA LEU A 3 -4.01 -7.15 -14.19
C LEU A 3 -4.99 -8.32 -14.38
N ASP A 4 -4.72 -9.19 -15.36
CA ASP A 4 -5.52 -10.38 -15.62
C ASP A 4 -5.32 -11.43 -14.50
N ASP A 5 -4.09 -11.51 -13.98
CA ASP A 5 -3.70 -12.42 -12.89
C ASP A 5 -4.22 -11.93 -11.52
N HIS A 6 -4.64 -10.66 -11.41
CA HIS A 6 -5.07 -10.02 -10.17
C HIS A 6 -6.37 -9.21 -10.36
N PRO A 7 -7.54 -9.86 -10.39
CA PRO A 7 -8.81 -9.21 -10.71
C PRO A 7 -9.24 -8.11 -9.72
N GLY A 8 -8.68 -8.10 -8.50
CA GLY A 8 -8.92 -7.06 -7.50
C GLY A 8 -7.96 -5.85 -7.60
N LEU A 9 -6.96 -5.89 -8.48
CA LEU A 9 -5.99 -4.81 -8.64
C LEU A 9 -6.56 -3.71 -9.54
N VAL A 10 -6.72 -2.52 -8.99
CA VAL A 10 -7.17 -1.33 -9.72
C VAL A 10 -5.99 -0.38 -9.92
N VAL A 11 -5.80 0.12 -11.14
CA VAL A 11 -4.76 1.11 -11.46
C VAL A 11 -5.38 2.50 -11.53
N ALA A 12 -5.00 3.36 -10.59
CA ALA A 12 -5.32 4.78 -10.63
C ALA A 12 -4.18 5.56 -11.33
N ARG A 13 -4.55 6.48 -12.22
CA ARG A 13 -3.59 7.42 -12.82
C ARG A 13 -3.66 8.76 -12.10
N ALA A 14 -2.50 9.33 -11.76
CA ALA A 14 -2.39 10.63 -11.13
C ALA A 14 -1.19 11.41 -11.70
N PRO A 15 -1.19 12.76 -11.63
CA PRO A 15 -0.03 13.55 -12.01
C PRO A 15 1.21 13.17 -11.19
N ALA A 16 2.38 13.12 -11.83
CA ALA A 16 3.63 12.72 -11.18
C ALA A 16 3.94 13.54 -9.91
N ALA A 17 3.63 14.85 -9.92
CA ALA A 17 3.80 15.72 -8.75
C ALA A 17 2.95 15.28 -7.55
N ARG A 18 1.75 14.74 -7.77
CA ARG A 18 0.89 14.22 -6.69
C ARG A 18 1.43 12.91 -6.14
N VAL A 19 1.96 12.04 -7.00
CA VAL A 19 2.60 10.78 -6.57
C VAL A 19 3.88 11.06 -5.78
N ALA A 20 4.70 12.02 -6.24
CA ALA A 20 5.92 12.42 -5.55
C ALA A 20 5.68 13.05 -4.17
N ALA A 21 4.49 13.61 -3.94
CA ALA A 21 4.09 14.16 -2.64
C ALA A 21 3.71 13.08 -1.61
N LEU A 22 3.56 11.81 -2.02
CA LEU A 22 3.29 10.73 -1.08
C LEU A 22 4.52 10.45 -0.20
N PRO A 23 4.34 10.15 1.10
CA PRO A 23 5.46 9.85 1.97
C PRO A 23 6.28 8.65 1.48
N GLY A 24 7.60 8.84 1.34
CA GLY A 24 8.52 7.83 0.82
C GLY A 24 8.85 7.96 -0.66
N GLY A 25 8.21 8.89 -1.38
CA GLY A 25 8.49 9.15 -2.79
C GLY A 25 7.77 8.16 -3.74
N PRO A 26 8.04 8.27 -5.05
CA PRO A 26 7.21 7.66 -6.08
C PRO A 26 7.19 6.13 -6.12
N ASN A 27 8.20 5.48 -5.55
CA ASN A 27 8.33 4.02 -5.55
C ASN A 27 8.04 3.38 -4.19
N ALA A 28 7.63 4.17 -3.19
CA ALA A 28 7.29 3.62 -1.89
C ALA A 28 5.96 2.86 -1.96
N ILE A 29 5.86 1.78 -1.18
CA ILE A 29 4.59 1.11 -0.93
C ILE A 29 3.98 1.76 0.30
N VAL A 30 2.78 2.31 0.15
CA VAL A 30 2.04 2.96 1.23
C VAL A 30 0.71 2.23 1.45
N VAL A 31 0.30 2.09 2.71
CA VAL A 31 -1.02 1.58 3.08
C VAL A 31 -1.82 2.74 3.63
N ILE A 32 -2.94 3.05 2.98
CA ILE A 32 -3.85 4.11 3.36
C ILE A 32 -5.18 3.47 3.75
N ASP A 33 -5.72 3.84 4.91
CA ASP A 33 -7.03 3.34 5.35
C ASP A 33 -8.20 4.01 4.59
N PRO A 34 -9.44 3.52 4.74
CA PRO A 34 -10.61 4.11 4.08
C PRO A 34 -10.91 5.56 4.46
N LEU A 35 -10.37 6.07 5.57
CA LEU A 35 -10.53 7.46 6.00
C LEU A 35 -9.42 8.37 5.44
N GLY A 36 -8.45 7.80 4.71
CA GLY A 36 -7.34 8.53 4.11
C GLY A 36 -6.09 8.62 4.98
N ASN A 37 -6.03 7.90 6.11
CA ASN A 37 -4.84 7.92 6.96
C ASN A 37 -3.75 7.04 6.39
N LEU A 38 -2.53 7.57 6.28
CA LEU A 38 -1.34 6.75 6.02
C LEU A 38 -0.98 5.95 7.27
N VAL A 39 -1.15 4.63 7.22
CA VAL A 39 -0.95 3.75 8.38
C VAL A 39 0.36 2.96 8.33
N LEU A 40 0.83 2.59 7.14
CA LEU A 40 2.10 1.88 6.96
C LEU A 40 2.84 2.40 5.72
N ARG A 41 4.17 2.31 5.74
CA ARG A 41 5.04 2.69 4.64
C ARG A 41 6.23 1.74 4.54
N TYR A 42 6.58 1.39 3.32
CA TYR A 42 7.70 0.53 2.99
C TYR A 42 8.53 1.13 1.84
N ALA A 43 9.80 0.76 1.78
CA ALA A 43 10.64 1.04 0.60
C ALA A 43 10.15 0.22 -0.62
N GLU A 44 10.67 0.54 -1.80
CA GLU A 44 10.32 -0.13 -3.07
C GLU A 44 10.50 -1.66 -3.02
N ASN A 45 11.52 -2.14 -2.31
CA ASN A 45 11.83 -3.56 -2.17
C ASN A 45 11.81 -3.99 -0.69
N PRO A 46 10.63 -4.20 -0.08
CA PRO A 46 10.54 -4.57 1.33
C PRO A 46 10.74 -6.07 1.57
N ASP A 47 10.99 -6.44 2.83
CA ASP A 47 10.75 -7.82 3.28
C ASP A 47 9.26 -8.13 3.16
N ILE A 48 8.87 -8.86 2.12
CA ILE A 48 7.48 -9.24 1.84
C ILE A 48 6.86 -10.03 3.00
N LYS A 49 7.65 -10.86 3.71
CA LYS A 49 7.15 -11.59 4.87
C LYS A 49 6.89 -10.64 6.06
N GLY A 50 7.76 -9.66 6.24
CA GLY A 50 7.59 -8.57 7.21
C GLY A 50 6.34 -7.75 6.95
N LEU A 51 6.17 -7.30 5.71
CA LEU A 51 4.99 -6.58 5.26
C LEU A 51 3.70 -7.36 5.56
N GLY A 52 3.66 -8.66 5.24
CA GLY A 52 2.49 -9.50 5.54
C GLY A 52 2.18 -9.61 7.04
N ARG A 53 3.22 -9.73 7.89
CA ARG A 53 3.04 -9.76 9.35
C ARG A 53 2.47 -8.44 9.87
N ASP A 54 2.94 -7.32 9.36
CA ASP A 54 2.47 -6.00 9.78
C ASP A 54 1.04 -5.75 9.32
N LEU A 55 0.69 -6.12 8.09
CA LEU A 55 -0.69 -6.07 7.60
C LEU A 55 -1.63 -6.95 8.46
N THR A 56 -1.19 -8.14 8.84
CA THR A 56 -1.98 -9.02 9.73
C THR A 56 -2.23 -8.37 11.09
N ARG A 57 -1.21 -7.72 11.68
CA ARG A 57 -1.36 -6.99 12.95
C ARG A 57 -2.30 -5.81 12.82
N LEU A 58 -2.19 -5.06 11.71
CA LEU A 58 -3.06 -3.92 11.42
C LEU A 58 -4.53 -4.37 11.33
N LEU A 59 -4.83 -5.38 10.53
CA LEU A 59 -6.21 -5.87 10.35
C LEU A 59 -6.82 -6.38 11.66
N LYS A 60 -6.04 -7.08 12.50
CA LYS A 60 -6.44 -7.51 13.84
C LYS A 60 -6.76 -6.32 14.74
N ALA A 61 -5.90 -5.30 14.77
CA ALA A 61 -6.14 -4.08 15.55
C ALA A 61 -7.41 -3.35 15.08
N SER A 62 -7.69 -3.37 13.77
CA SER A 62 -8.90 -2.84 13.15
C SER A 62 -10.14 -3.74 13.28
N ARG A 63 -10.02 -4.93 13.90
CA ARG A 63 -11.11 -5.91 14.11
C ARG A 63 -11.74 -6.44 12.82
N ILE A 64 -10.98 -6.53 11.74
CA ILE A 64 -11.45 -7.01 10.42
C ILE A 64 -10.61 -8.16 9.86
N GLY A 65 -9.75 -8.79 10.67
CA GLY A 65 -8.91 -9.92 10.27
C GLY A 65 -8.42 -10.77 11.42
#